data_AF-A0A2N3HXD2-F1
#
_entry.id   AF-A0A2N3HXD2-F1
#
_cell.length_a   1.000
_cell.length_b   1.000
_cell.length_c   1.000
_cell.angle_alpha   90.00
_cell.angle_beta   90.00
_cell.angle_gamma   90.00
#
_symmetry.space_group_name_H-M   'P 1'
#
loop_
_entity.id
_entity.type
_entity.pdbx_description
1 polymer ?
#
loop_
_entity_poly.entity_id
_entity_poly.type
_entity_poly.pdbx_seq_one_letter_code
_entity_poly.pdbx_strand_id
1 'polypeptide(L)'
;MLLLPYSVTGQNNYDTFLKQDHPTPNNYLKSIFKQKDIVVFCERDHPETTQYDFFYGLVSQNWFIENVGTIIIEVATQSIQKELDDYLINGNNTLLLSICRNNTHSPLWQKTNFHDFLKRIHTLNFSLKKEQRIRIIGADIPFNWSNIKNKTDLANFKNSSVYLNRDESMSTFIIDWYKKAPKIKNKALVIMNYRHSYGNLYSTSAQNSYTPNCYRFIRIALPEISTNVFLNRFTYSKFLGLRKKHGKGKWDKSFLKNDNKPLGFALKDSPFGIDLFDDYPYLKTDLKWQDFFDHFIFYNPINEFINSFGVKNLVDDSFKSELTRRYRLFGNKLSDKKILKINTIKTY
;
A
#
# COMPACT_ATOMS: atom_id res chain seq x y z
N MET A 1 -29.19 -25.02 40.08
CA MET A 1 -28.18 -24.01 39.70
C MET A 1 -26.81 -24.59 40.01
N LEU A 2 -26.22 -25.29 39.05
CA LEU A 2 -24.91 -25.94 39.17
C LEU A 2 -23.92 -25.14 38.33
N LEU A 3 -23.03 -24.44 39.03
CA LEU A 3 -21.86 -23.77 38.44
C LEU A 3 -20.90 -24.85 37.95
N LEU A 4 -20.75 -24.96 36.63
CA LEU A 4 -19.65 -25.71 36.03
C LEU A 4 -18.34 -24.93 36.22
N PRO A 5 -17.27 -25.57 36.72
CA PRO A 5 -15.98 -24.91 36.85
C PRO A 5 -15.39 -24.71 35.46
N TYR A 6 -15.08 -23.45 35.12
CA TYR A 6 -14.19 -23.14 34.01
C TYR A 6 -12.80 -23.70 34.35
N SER A 7 -12.43 -24.80 33.69
CA SER A 7 -11.05 -25.25 33.66
C SER A 7 -10.25 -24.34 32.72
N VAL A 8 -9.20 -23.72 33.26
CA VAL A 8 -8.14 -23.05 32.51
C VAL A 8 -7.21 -24.13 31.95
N THR A 9 -6.70 -23.88 30.73
CA THR A 9 -5.56 -24.49 29.99
C THR A 9 -5.91 -25.21 28.67
N GLY A 10 -6.68 -24.56 27.80
CA GLY A 10 -6.58 -24.80 26.36
C GLY A 10 -5.51 -23.88 25.78
N GLN A 11 -4.43 -24.41 25.21
CA GLN A 11 -3.45 -23.59 24.51
C GLN A 11 -4.16 -22.83 23.38
N ASN A 12 -4.07 -21.50 23.40
CA ASN A 12 -4.70 -20.63 22.40
C ASN A 12 -4.23 -21.08 21.01
N ASN A 13 -5.15 -21.43 20.09
CA ASN A 13 -4.80 -21.98 18.78
C ASN A 13 -3.87 -21.05 17.96
N TYR A 14 -3.97 -19.73 18.14
CA TYR A 14 -3.02 -18.76 17.60
C TYR A 14 -1.61 -18.93 18.17
N ASP A 15 -1.48 -19.07 19.50
CA ASP A 15 -0.18 -19.24 20.16
C ASP A 15 0.48 -20.55 19.71
N THR A 16 -0.29 -21.65 19.64
CA THR A 16 0.20 -22.93 19.11
C THR A 16 0.64 -22.83 17.66
N PHE A 17 -0.16 -22.14 16.82
CA PHE A 17 0.17 -21.94 15.41
C PHE A 17 1.46 -21.14 15.24
N LEU A 18 1.63 -20.03 15.97
CA LEU A 18 2.82 -19.17 15.86
C LEU A 18 4.12 -19.81 16.37
N LYS A 19 4.03 -20.81 17.27
CA LYS A 19 5.19 -21.59 17.73
C LYS A 19 5.73 -22.58 16.69
N GLN A 20 4.97 -22.88 15.66
CA GLN A 20 5.43 -23.73 14.57
C GLN A 20 6.53 -23.01 13.78
N ASP A 21 7.29 -23.78 12.99
CA ASP A 21 8.31 -23.18 12.14
C ASP A 21 7.66 -22.44 10.96
N HIS A 22 7.68 -21.11 11.02
CA HIS A 22 7.21 -20.24 9.95
C HIS A 22 8.40 -19.56 9.26
N PRO A 23 8.38 -19.42 7.94
CA PRO A 23 9.42 -18.72 7.21
C PRO A 23 9.46 -17.24 7.59
N THR A 24 10.66 -16.65 7.51
CA THR A 24 10.81 -15.19 7.57
C THR A 24 10.02 -14.54 6.43
N PRO A 25 9.59 -13.26 6.57
CA PRO A 25 8.83 -12.59 5.52
C PRO A 25 9.50 -12.62 4.14
N ASN A 26 10.83 -12.45 4.09
CA ASN A 26 11.61 -12.52 2.84
C ASN A 26 11.56 -13.92 2.20
N ASN A 27 11.82 -14.97 2.99
CA ASN A 27 11.79 -16.35 2.48
C ASN A 27 10.39 -16.75 2.02
N TYR A 28 9.38 -16.32 2.77
CA TYR A 28 7.98 -16.55 2.43
C TYR A 28 7.62 -15.87 1.10
N LEU A 29 7.97 -14.60 0.92
CA LEU A 29 7.69 -13.87 -0.32
C LEU A 29 8.47 -14.40 -1.52
N LYS A 30 9.73 -14.81 -1.32
CA LYS A 30 10.48 -15.51 -2.35
C LYS A 30 9.73 -16.76 -2.83
N SER A 31 9.11 -17.50 -1.90
CA SER A 31 8.30 -18.68 -2.25
C SER A 31 7.02 -18.32 -3.02
N ILE A 32 6.37 -17.20 -2.68
CA ILE A 32 5.20 -16.68 -3.40
C ILE A 32 5.58 -16.27 -4.82
N PHE A 33 6.65 -15.48 -5.01
CA PHE A 33 7.08 -15.01 -6.32
C PHE A 33 7.62 -16.12 -7.25
N LYS A 34 7.91 -17.31 -6.73
CA LYS A 34 8.16 -18.50 -7.56
C LYS A 34 6.90 -18.99 -8.29
N GLN A 35 5.72 -18.74 -7.71
CA GLN A 35 4.43 -19.26 -8.19
C GLN A 35 3.54 -18.17 -8.78
N LYS A 36 3.71 -16.93 -8.31
CA LYS A 36 2.89 -15.77 -8.67
C LYS A 36 3.76 -14.71 -9.33
N ASP A 37 3.20 -14.05 -10.33
CA ASP A 37 3.87 -12.96 -11.05
C ASP A 37 3.45 -11.61 -10.50
N ILE A 38 2.19 -11.47 -10.05
CA ILE A 38 1.67 -10.22 -9.48
C ILE A 38 1.36 -10.46 -8.01
N VAL A 39 2.08 -9.79 -7.10
CA VAL A 39 1.84 -9.87 -5.65
C VAL A 39 1.40 -8.50 -5.15
N VAL A 40 0.13 -8.38 -4.77
CA VAL A 40 -0.45 -7.11 -4.30
C VAL A 40 -0.36 -7.01 -2.78
N PHE A 41 0.37 -6.02 -2.28
CA PHE A 41 0.44 -5.69 -0.87
C PHE A 41 -0.62 -4.69 -0.47
N CYS A 42 -1.32 -5.01 0.60
CA CYS A 42 -2.02 -4.07 1.45
C CYS A 42 -0.98 -3.27 2.24
N GLU A 43 -0.76 -2.00 1.88
CA GLU A 43 0.01 -1.13 2.76
C GLU A 43 -0.71 -0.89 4.09
N ARG A 44 0.08 -0.48 5.08
CA ARG A 44 -0.40 0.04 6.36
C ARG A 44 -1.04 1.41 6.16
N ASP A 45 -1.02 2.27 7.17
CA ASP A 45 -1.45 3.64 6.96
C ASP A 45 -0.48 4.38 6.02
N HIS A 46 -1.01 5.27 5.19
CA HIS A 46 -0.20 6.00 4.19
C HIS A 46 1.01 6.77 4.74
N PRO A 47 1.03 7.34 5.96
CA PRO A 47 2.22 7.98 6.50
C PRO A 47 3.17 7.01 7.23
N GLU A 48 2.78 5.74 7.41
CA GLU A 48 3.59 4.75 8.14
C GLU A 48 4.84 4.44 7.30
N THR A 49 6.01 4.66 7.88
CA THR A 49 7.31 4.62 7.19
C THR A 49 8.03 3.29 7.36
N THR A 50 7.81 2.56 8.45
CA THR A 50 8.53 1.29 8.69
C THR A 50 8.15 0.20 7.69
N GLN A 51 6.95 0.23 7.12
CA GLN A 51 6.59 -0.63 5.99
C GLN A 51 7.47 -0.38 4.75
N TYR A 52 7.98 0.84 4.55
CA TYR A 52 8.87 1.14 3.42
C TYR A 52 10.31 0.69 3.70
N ASP A 53 10.70 0.49 4.96
CA ASP A 53 11.91 -0.25 5.31
C ASP A 53 11.78 -1.72 4.97
N PHE A 54 10.62 -2.31 5.27
CA PHE A 54 10.29 -3.68 4.86
C PHE A 54 10.33 -3.82 3.32
N PHE A 55 9.63 -2.95 2.59
CA PHE A 55 9.64 -2.99 1.12
C PHE A 55 11.05 -2.79 0.56
N TYR A 56 11.83 -1.85 1.10
CA TYR A 56 13.22 -1.68 0.67
C TYR A 56 14.07 -2.93 0.92
N GLY A 57 13.96 -3.53 2.11
CA GLY A 57 14.65 -4.77 2.45
C GLY A 57 14.31 -5.93 1.51
N LEU A 58 13.05 -6.02 1.08
CA LEU A 58 12.56 -6.99 0.10
C LEU A 58 13.12 -6.74 -1.31
N VAL A 59 13.02 -5.52 -1.82
CA VAL A 59 13.39 -5.23 -3.21
C VAL A 59 14.91 -5.13 -3.43
N SER A 60 15.68 -5.05 -2.35
CA SER A 60 17.15 -5.10 -2.38
C SER A 60 17.70 -6.52 -2.45
N GLN A 61 16.84 -7.55 -2.42
CA GLN A 61 17.29 -8.94 -2.48
C GLN A 61 17.68 -9.33 -3.90
N ASN A 62 18.76 -10.09 -4.07
CA ASN A 62 19.20 -10.58 -5.39
C ASN A 62 18.08 -11.30 -6.15
N TRP A 63 17.33 -12.16 -5.44
CA TRP A 63 16.22 -12.89 -6.08
C TRP A 63 15.11 -11.94 -6.57
N PHE A 64 14.88 -10.82 -5.89
CA PHE A 64 13.89 -9.84 -6.33
C PHE A 64 14.40 -9.06 -7.54
N ILE A 65 15.66 -8.60 -7.48
CA ILE A 65 16.34 -7.88 -8.56
C ILE A 65 16.36 -8.71 -9.85
N GLU A 66 16.70 -9.99 -9.74
CA GLU A 66 16.88 -10.90 -10.87
C GLU A 66 15.54 -11.38 -11.46
N ASN A 67 14.54 -11.65 -10.62
CA ASN A 67 13.32 -12.35 -11.05
C ASN A 67 12.06 -11.48 -11.05
N VAL A 68 12.08 -10.30 -10.41
CA VAL A 68 10.92 -9.40 -10.30
C VAL A 68 11.24 -8.04 -10.89
N GLY A 69 12.15 -7.28 -10.26
CA GLY A 69 12.68 -6.02 -10.80
C GLY A 69 11.69 -4.86 -10.97
N THR A 70 10.40 -5.06 -10.69
CA THR A 70 9.36 -4.05 -10.90
C THR A 70 8.50 -3.86 -9.65
N ILE A 71 8.25 -2.60 -9.33
CA ILE A 71 7.29 -2.15 -8.32
C ILE A 71 6.21 -1.35 -9.05
N ILE A 72 4.94 -1.62 -8.76
CA ILE A 72 3.81 -0.81 -9.22
C ILE A 72 3.14 -0.21 -7.98
N ILE A 73 3.00 1.11 -7.90
CA ILE A 73 2.59 1.80 -6.67
C ILE A 73 1.40 2.74 -6.89
N GLU A 74 0.46 2.74 -5.95
CA GLU A 74 -0.68 3.68 -5.96
C GLU A 74 -0.23 5.14 -5.84
N VAL A 75 0.80 5.44 -5.06
CA VAL A 75 1.19 6.81 -4.69
C VAL A 75 1.97 7.52 -5.81
N ALA A 76 1.59 7.27 -7.07
CA ALA A 76 2.04 7.93 -8.27
C ALA A 76 1.00 7.78 -9.39
N THR A 77 0.70 8.89 -10.07
CA THR A 77 -0.19 8.89 -11.24
C THR A 77 0.54 8.33 -12.45
N GLN A 78 -0.20 7.69 -13.35
CA GLN A 78 0.34 7.22 -14.64
C GLN A 78 0.96 8.35 -15.46
N SER A 79 0.53 9.60 -15.24
CA SER A 79 0.99 10.77 -16.01
C SER A 79 2.41 11.24 -15.69
N ILE A 80 3.00 10.81 -14.57
CA ILE A 80 4.37 11.18 -14.18
C ILE A 80 5.40 10.06 -14.43
N GLN A 81 5.05 9.06 -15.23
CA GLN A 81 5.88 7.88 -15.42
C GLN A 81 7.25 8.21 -16.02
N LYS A 82 7.31 9.17 -16.95
CA LYS A 82 8.57 9.58 -17.57
C LYS A 82 9.51 10.18 -16.53
N GLU A 83 9.00 11.09 -15.70
CA GLU A 83 9.76 11.74 -14.63
C GLU A 83 10.25 10.72 -13.61
N LEU A 84 9.42 9.73 -13.25
CA LEU A 84 9.82 8.62 -12.37
C LEU A 84 10.98 7.81 -12.97
N ASP A 85 10.85 7.36 -14.21
CA ASP A 85 11.88 6.59 -14.90
C ASP A 85 13.18 7.42 -15.02
N ASP A 86 13.09 8.70 -15.39
CA ASP A 86 14.23 9.63 -15.50
C ASP A 86 14.93 9.86 -14.15
N TYR A 87 14.17 10.03 -13.07
CA TYR A 87 14.74 10.24 -11.74
C TYR A 87 15.47 8.99 -11.24
N LEU A 88 14.87 7.82 -11.40
CA LEU A 88 15.48 6.56 -10.94
C LEU A 88 16.81 6.27 -11.63
N ILE A 89 17.01 6.78 -12.85
CA ILE A 89 18.27 6.70 -13.60
C ILE A 89 19.26 7.79 -13.16
N ASN A 90 18.82 9.04 -13.03
CA ASN A 90 19.72 10.19 -12.97
C ASN A 90 19.89 10.85 -11.59
N GLY A 91 18.99 10.62 -10.63
CA GLY A 91 19.15 11.11 -9.25
C GLY A 91 18.97 12.61 -9.03
N ASN A 92 18.28 13.32 -9.92
CA ASN A 92 18.13 14.78 -9.81
C ASN A 92 17.11 15.18 -8.71
N ASN A 93 17.56 15.93 -7.71
CA ASN A 93 16.71 16.34 -6.58
C ASN A 93 15.57 17.30 -6.97
N THR A 94 15.77 18.20 -7.94
CA THR A 94 14.70 19.07 -8.46
C THR A 94 13.61 18.23 -9.13
N LEU A 95 14.00 17.19 -9.87
CA LEU A 95 13.06 16.24 -10.47
C LEU A 95 12.31 15.44 -9.41
N LEU A 96 12.99 14.97 -8.35
CA LEU A 96 12.34 14.30 -7.22
C LEU A 96 11.26 15.18 -6.58
N LEU A 97 11.56 16.45 -6.31
CA LEU A 97 10.57 17.37 -5.76
C LEU A 97 9.41 17.58 -6.75
N SER A 98 9.67 17.68 -8.06
CA SER A 98 8.62 17.77 -9.08
C SER A 98 7.71 16.53 -9.07
N ILE A 99 8.27 15.33 -8.95
CA ILE A 99 7.54 14.07 -8.81
C ILE A 99 6.64 14.12 -7.58
N CYS A 100 7.18 14.45 -6.40
CA CYS A 100 6.40 14.55 -5.16
C CYS A 100 5.33 15.66 -5.20
N ARG A 101 5.51 16.70 -6.01
CA ARG A 101 4.50 17.76 -6.22
C ARG A 101 3.35 17.29 -7.10
N ASN A 102 3.54 16.29 -7.96
CA ASN A 102 2.59 15.93 -9.02
C ASN A 102 2.09 14.47 -8.95
N ASN A 103 2.47 13.70 -7.94
CA ASN A 103 2.13 12.29 -7.78
C ASN A 103 0.67 12.00 -7.35
N THR A 104 -0.20 13.00 -7.24
CA THR A 104 -1.58 12.83 -6.78
C THR A 104 -2.52 13.86 -7.39
N HIS A 105 -3.80 13.49 -7.49
CA HIS A 105 -4.90 14.38 -7.84
C HIS A 105 -5.40 15.25 -6.65
N SER A 106 -4.86 15.04 -5.44
CA SER A 106 -5.06 15.94 -4.30
C SER A 106 -4.08 17.13 -4.36
N PRO A 107 -4.34 18.27 -3.69
CA PRO A 107 -3.47 19.45 -3.80
C PRO A 107 -1.97 19.18 -3.58
N LEU A 108 -1.64 18.25 -2.68
CA LEU A 108 -0.28 17.76 -2.46
C LEU A 108 -0.29 16.44 -1.67
N TRP A 109 0.68 15.56 -1.94
CA TRP A 109 0.99 14.39 -1.13
C TRP A 109 2.25 14.63 -0.27
N GLN A 110 2.06 14.90 1.02
CA GLN A 110 3.15 15.30 1.93
C GLN A 110 3.60 14.20 2.89
N LYS A 111 3.48 12.92 2.54
CA LYS A 111 3.96 11.82 3.39
C LYS A 111 5.41 11.54 3.01
N THR A 112 6.27 11.39 4.02
CA THR A 112 7.72 11.34 3.81
C THR A 112 8.17 10.08 3.08
N ASN A 113 7.46 8.97 3.31
CA ASN A 113 7.82 7.65 2.79
C ASN A 113 8.03 7.59 1.27
N PHE A 114 7.16 8.19 0.46
CA PHE A 114 7.28 8.12 -0.99
C PHE A 114 8.56 8.79 -1.48
N HIS A 115 8.86 9.99 -0.98
CA HIS A 115 10.08 10.72 -1.29
C HIS A 115 11.34 9.91 -0.90
N ASP A 116 11.37 9.39 0.33
CA ASP A 116 12.55 8.67 0.83
C ASP A 116 12.71 7.31 0.17
N PHE A 117 11.62 6.63 -0.16
CA PHE A 117 11.65 5.38 -0.89
C PHE A 117 12.22 5.58 -2.30
N LEU A 118 11.79 6.60 -3.04
CA LEU A 118 12.37 6.94 -4.34
C LEU A 118 13.88 7.18 -4.25
N LYS A 119 14.36 7.91 -3.23
CA LYS A 119 15.81 8.11 -2.99
C LYS A 119 16.56 6.81 -2.75
N ARG A 120 16.00 5.93 -1.92
CA ARG A 120 16.61 4.63 -1.60
C ARG A 120 16.68 3.72 -2.84
N ILE A 121 15.63 3.70 -3.66
CA ILE A 121 15.61 2.91 -4.89
C ILE A 121 16.56 3.50 -5.94
N HIS A 122 16.65 4.82 -6.07
CA HIS A 122 17.68 5.44 -6.89
C HIS A 122 19.09 5.05 -6.45
N THR A 123 19.37 5.09 -5.14
CA THR A 123 20.67 4.67 -4.57
C THR A 123 20.97 3.21 -4.88
N LEU A 124 19.99 2.32 -4.71
CA LEU A 124 20.11 0.91 -5.09
C LEU A 124 20.41 0.77 -6.59
N ASN A 125 19.64 1.43 -7.45
CA ASN A 125 19.82 1.39 -8.91
C ASN A 125 21.18 1.90 -9.38
N PHE A 126 21.80 2.83 -8.64
CA PHE A 126 23.13 3.33 -8.92
C PHE A 126 24.21 2.26 -8.74
N SER A 127 24.00 1.32 -7.80
CA SER A 127 24.90 0.17 -7.59
C SER A 127 24.65 -1.00 -8.54
N LEU A 128 23.56 -0.99 -9.33
CA LEU A 128 23.14 -2.10 -10.19
C LEU A 128 23.48 -1.84 -11.66
N LYS A 129 23.72 -2.94 -12.40
CA LYS A 129 23.79 -2.89 -13.87
C LYS A 129 22.46 -2.43 -14.45
N LYS A 130 22.48 -1.79 -15.62
CA LYS A 130 21.30 -1.16 -16.26
C LYS A 130 20.12 -2.12 -16.35
N GLU A 131 20.37 -3.37 -16.71
CA GLU A 131 19.39 -4.43 -16.88
C GLU A 131 18.79 -4.96 -15.57
N GLN A 132 19.47 -4.75 -14.44
CA GLN A 132 19.06 -5.18 -13.10
C GLN A 132 18.33 -4.08 -12.30
N ARG A 133 18.32 -2.84 -12.80
CA ARG A 133 17.71 -1.72 -12.10
C ARG A 133 16.23 -1.97 -11.83
N ILE A 134 15.83 -1.66 -10.60
CA ILE A 134 14.44 -1.68 -10.16
C ILE A 134 13.68 -0.55 -10.84
N ARG A 135 12.56 -0.90 -11.46
CA ARG A 135 11.61 0.07 -12.02
C ARG A 135 10.45 0.31 -11.07
N ILE A 136 10.01 1.57 -10.96
CA ILE A 136 8.76 1.93 -10.27
C ILE A 136 7.78 2.47 -11.29
N ILE A 137 6.55 1.94 -11.27
CA ILE A 137 5.46 2.33 -12.16
C ILE A 137 4.32 2.94 -11.34
N GLY A 138 3.84 4.12 -11.75
CA GLY A 138 2.68 4.75 -11.14
C GLY A 138 1.38 4.10 -11.60
N ALA A 139 0.59 3.59 -10.66
CA ALA A 139 -0.65 2.87 -10.95
C ALA A 139 -1.88 3.79 -10.99
N ASP A 140 -1.86 4.90 -10.24
CA ASP A 140 -3.03 5.75 -10.06
C ASP A 140 -3.45 6.42 -11.37
N ILE A 141 -4.70 6.83 -11.43
CA ILE A 141 -5.33 7.35 -12.62
C ILE A 141 -4.53 8.50 -13.26
N PRO A 142 -4.54 8.62 -14.60
CA PRO A 142 -3.93 9.74 -15.29
C PRO A 142 -4.46 11.07 -14.77
N PHE A 143 -3.55 11.95 -14.37
CA PHE A 143 -3.88 13.27 -13.87
C PHE A 143 -2.70 14.23 -14.02
N ASN A 144 -2.97 15.43 -14.54
CA ASN A 144 -1.99 16.50 -14.64
C ASN A 144 -2.60 17.84 -14.21
N TRP A 145 -1.95 18.49 -13.23
CA TRP A 145 -2.35 19.80 -12.73
C TRP A 145 -2.32 20.91 -13.78
N SER A 146 -1.54 20.75 -14.86
CA SER A 146 -1.56 21.68 -15.99
C SER A 146 -2.93 21.74 -16.68
N ASN A 147 -3.71 20.67 -16.61
CA ASN A 147 -5.01 20.57 -17.28
C ASN A 147 -6.16 21.11 -16.41
N ILE A 148 -5.91 21.36 -15.12
CA ILE A 148 -6.90 21.87 -14.18
C ILE A 148 -6.62 23.36 -13.96
N LYS A 149 -7.32 24.26 -14.65
CA LYS A 149 -7.14 25.72 -14.51
C LYS A 149 -8.12 26.32 -13.51
N ASN A 150 -9.35 25.82 -13.49
CA ASN A 150 -10.45 26.36 -12.69
C ASN A 150 -11.24 25.23 -11.98
N LYS A 151 -12.28 25.61 -11.20
CA LYS A 151 -13.10 24.65 -10.45
C LYS A 151 -13.93 23.74 -11.36
N THR A 152 -14.33 24.22 -12.55
CA THR A 152 -15.06 23.43 -13.54
C THR A 152 -14.19 22.30 -14.08
N ASP A 153 -12.92 22.56 -14.40
CA ASP A 153 -11.99 21.51 -14.85
C ASP A 153 -11.83 20.41 -13.79
N LEU A 154 -11.70 20.82 -12.51
CA LEU A 154 -11.61 19.88 -11.39
C LEU A 154 -12.90 19.07 -11.22
N ALA A 155 -14.07 19.71 -11.36
CA ALA A 155 -15.36 19.04 -11.29
C ALA A 155 -15.52 18.04 -12.45
N ASN A 156 -15.17 18.44 -13.67
CA ASN A 156 -15.18 17.57 -14.85
C ASN A 156 -14.27 16.37 -14.67
N PHE A 157 -13.06 16.54 -14.13
CA PHE A 157 -12.18 15.43 -13.79
C PHE A 157 -12.82 14.50 -12.75
N LYS A 158 -13.40 15.03 -11.66
CA LYS A 158 -14.05 14.23 -10.61
C LYS A 158 -15.31 13.51 -11.09
N ASN A 159 -15.97 14.02 -12.13
CA ASN A 159 -17.12 13.40 -12.77
C ASN A 159 -16.75 12.51 -13.96
N SER A 160 -15.47 12.44 -14.32
CA SER A 160 -15.00 11.56 -15.40
C SER A 160 -15.13 10.09 -15.00
N SER A 161 -15.35 9.23 -16.00
CA SER A 161 -15.42 7.78 -15.80
C SER A 161 -14.15 7.24 -15.13
N VAL A 162 -12.98 7.76 -15.48
CA VAL A 162 -11.69 7.34 -14.92
C VAL A 162 -11.63 7.62 -13.40
N TYR A 163 -12.13 8.77 -12.93
CA TYR A 163 -12.16 9.07 -11.51
C TYR A 163 -13.22 8.26 -10.76
N LEU A 164 -14.42 8.14 -11.34
CA LEU A 164 -15.52 7.39 -10.73
C LEU A 164 -15.22 5.88 -10.65
N ASN A 165 -14.48 5.35 -11.63
CA ASN A 165 -14.04 3.97 -11.72
C ASN A 165 -12.53 3.84 -11.45
N ARG A 166 -11.99 4.60 -10.48
CA ARG A 166 -10.55 4.66 -10.17
C ARG A 166 -9.93 3.28 -9.99
N ASP A 167 -10.55 2.42 -9.18
CA ASP A 167 -10.08 1.06 -8.90
C ASP A 167 -10.01 0.16 -10.14
N GLU A 168 -11.05 0.21 -10.97
CA GLU A 168 -11.10 -0.51 -12.24
C GLU A 168 -10.02 0.02 -13.21
N SER A 169 -9.85 1.34 -13.28
CA SER A 169 -8.85 2.00 -14.11
C SER A 169 -7.43 1.60 -13.72
N MET A 170 -7.11 1.61 -12.42
CA MET A 170 -5.81 1.12 -11.90
C MET A 170 -5.61 -0.37 -12.22
N SER A 171 -6.65 -1.18 -12.03
CA SER A 171 -6.55 -2.63 -12.29
C SER A 171 -6.34 -2.93 -13.78
N THR A 172 -7.05 -2.24 -14.66
CA THR A 172 -6.94 -2.39 -16.12
C THR A 172 -5.54 -2.03 -16.57
N PHE A 173 -4.99 -0.92 -16.05
CA PHE A 173 -3.61 -0.53 -16.33
C PHE A 173 -2.59 -1.61 -15.92
N ILE A 174 -2.73 -2.20 -14.73
CA ILE A 174 -1.84 -3.27 -14.24
C ILE A 174 -1.97 -4.54 -15.09
N ILE A 175 -3.20 -4.95 -15.42
CA ILE A 175 -3.48 -6.11 -16.27
C ILE A 175 -2.86 -5.92 -17.66
N ASP A 176 -3.04 -4.74 -18.25
CA ASP A 176 -2.49 -4.39 -19.56
C ASP A 176 -0.97 -4.35 -19.53
N TRP A 177 -0.37 -3.76 -18.49
CA TRP A 177 1.07 -3.79 -18.29
C TRP A 177 1.58 -5.22 -18.26
N TYR A 178 0.96 -6.10 -17.47
CA TYR A 178 1.38 -7.49 -17.34
C TYR A 178 1.31 -8.24 -18.67
N LYS A 179 0.22 -8.06 -19.43
CA LYS A 179 0.01 -8.69 -20.74
C LYS A 179 1.02 -8.22 -21.79
N LYS A 180 1.45 -6.96 -21.72
CA LYS A 180 2.39 -6.33 -22.68
C LYS A 180 3.86 -6.48 -22.26
N ALA A 181 4.13 -6.69 -20.97
CA ALA A 181 5.48 -6.82 -20.45
C ALA A 181 6.17 -8.09 -21.00
N PRO A 182 7.49 -8.03 -21.29
CA PRO A 182 8.22 -9.21 -21.71
C PRO A 182 8.20 -10.26 -20.59
N LYS A 183 8.11 -11.54 -20.95
CA LYS A 183 7.99 -12.66 -19.98
C LYS A 183 9.10 -12.72 -18.93
N ILE A 184 10.28 -12.16 -19.21
CA ILE A 184 11.42 -12.12 -18.29
C ILE A 184 11.27 -10.99 -17.25
N LYS A 185 10.40 -10.00 -17.49
CA LYS A 185 10.19 -8.82 -16.61
C LYS A 185 8.71 -8.49 -16.40
N ASN A 186 7.84 -9.50 -16.44
CA ASN A 186 6.40 -9.35 -16.24
C ASN A 186 5.97 -9.52 -14.77
N LYS A 187 6.89 -9.77 -13.84
CA LYS A 187 6.55 -9.88 -12.42
C LYS A 187 6.60 -8.52 -11.73
N ALA A 188 5.69 -8.28 -10.79
CA ALA A 188 5.64 -7.03 -10.03
C ALA A 188 5.22 -7.24 -8.57
N LEU A 189 5.89 -6.48 -7.70
CA LEU A 189 5.35 -6.10 -6.41
C LEU A 189 4.39 -4.93 -6.61
N VAL A 190 3.11 -5.11 -6.29
CA VAL A 190 2.11 -4.04 -6.40
C VAL A 190 1.80 -3.52 -4.99
N ILE A 191 1.94 -2.23 -4.73
CA ILE A 191 1.70 -1.61 -3.42
C ILE A 191 0.46 -0.73 -3.51
N MET A 192 -0.58 -1.10 -2.78
CA MET A 192 -1.91 -0.49 -2.82
C MET A 192 -2.41 -0.18 -1.42
N ASN A 193 -3.09 0.95 -1.23
CA ASN A 193 -3.80 1.24 0.00
C ASN A 193 -4.73 0.09 0.37
N TYR A 194 -4.97 -0.06 1.67
CA TYR A 194 -5.71 -1.21 2.22
C TYR A 194 -6.96 -1.56 1.42
N ARG A 195 -7.84 -0.59 1.12
CA ARG A 195 -9.05 -0.89 0.33
C ARG A 195 -8.72 -1.35 -1.09
N HIS A 196 -7.75 -0.73 -1.76
CA HIS A 196 -7.40 -1.07 -3.14
C HIS A 196 -6.80 -2.49 -3.25
N SER A 197 -6.27 -3.03 -2.15
CA SER A 197 -5.69 -4.38 -2.08
C SER A 197 -6.66 -5.51 -1.75
N TYR A 198 -7.93 -5.21 -1.42
CA TYR A 198 -8.91 -6.23 -1.03
C TYR A 198 -9.28 -7.14 -2.21
N GLY A 199 -9.25 -8.44 -1.95
CA GLY A 199 -9.53 -9.49 -2.95
C GLY A 199 -10.90 -10.14 -2.82
N ASN A 200 -11.78 -9.62 -1.96
CA ASN A 200 -13.08 -10.23 -1.72
C ASN A 200 -13.92 -10.22 -3.00
N LEU A 201 -14.38 -11.42 -3.36
CA LEU A 201 -15.24 -11.64 -4.51
C LEU A 201 -16.73 -11.42 -4.19
N TYR A 202 -17.08 -11.23 -2.90
CA TYR A 202 -18.47 -11.20 -2.45
C TYR A 202 -18.86 -9.93 -1.68
N SER A 203 -20.13 -9.57 -1.90
CA SER A 203 -20.87 -8.39 -1.42
C SER A 203 -21.10 -8.41 0.10
N THR A 204 -21.37 -7.24 0.68
CA THR A 204 -22.00 -7.16 1.99
C THR A 204 -23.27 -6.31 1.93
N SER A 205 -24.40 -7.01 2.06
CA SER A 205 -25.74 -6.54 2.41
C SER A 205 -26.54 -5.67 1.41
N ALA A 206 -27.75 -6.17 1.12
CA ALA A 206 -28.98 -5.52 0.65
C ALA A 206 -29.12 -4.98 -0.78
N GLN A 207 -28.05 -4.72 -1.57
CA GLN A 207 -28.21 -4.06 -2.88
C GLN A 207 -27.45 -4.65 -4.07
N ASN A 208 -26.84 -5.84 -3.96
CA ASN A 208 -26.03 -6.43 -5.05
C ASN A 208 -24.95 -5.48 -5.64
N SER A 209 -24.51 -4.47 -4.89
CA SER A 209 -23.48 -3.52 -5.33
C SER A 209 -22.10 -4.00 -4.86
N TYR A 210 -21.26 -4.32 -5.82
CA TYR A 210 -19.86 -4.68 -5.59
C TYR A 210 -19.08 -3.43 -5.14
N THR A 211 -18.21 -3.58 -4.13
CA THR A 211 -17.21 -2.53 -3.88
C THR A 211 -16.09 -2.71 -4.92
N PRO A 212 -15.82 -1.70 -5.77
CA PRO A 212 -14.74 -1.79 -6.74
C PRO A 212 -13.41 -1.67 -5.98
N ASN A 213 -12.65 -2.75 -5.90
CA ASN A 213 -11.31 -2.78 -5.32
C ASN A 213 -10.33 -3.21 -6.43
N CYS A 214 -9.21 -2.51 -6.57
CA CYS A 214 -8.25 -2.72 -7.66
C CYS A 214 -7.80 -4.19 -7.74
N TYR A 215 -7.38 -4.79 -6.62
CA TYR A 215 -6.94 -6.18 -6.61
C TYR A 215 -8.06 -7.16 -6.94
N ARG A 216 -9.33 -6.89 -6.59
CA ARG A 216 -10.45 -7.75 -6.98
C ARG A 216 -10.52 -7.92 -8.51
N PHE A 217 -10.42 -6.83 -9.26
CA PHE A 217 -10.42 -6.90 -10.73
C PHE A 217 -9.19 -7.63 -11.27
N ILE A 218 -8.01 -7.41 -10.68
CA ILE A 218 -6.78 -8.14 -11.03
C ILE A 218 -6.98 -9.64 -10.78
N ARG A 219 -7.51 -10.03 -9.62
CA ARG A 219 -7.76 -11.42 -9.23
C ARG A 219 -8.72 -12.11 -10.18
N ILE A 220 -9.78 -11.42 -10.64
CA ILE A 220 -10.74 -11.97 -11.61
C ILE A 220 -10.07 -12.18 -12.98
N ALA A 221 -9.28 -11.21 -13.44
CA ALA A 221 -8.67 -11.26 -14.77
C ALA A 221 -7.45 -12.17 -14.85
N LEU A 222 -6.73 -12.35 -13.73
CA LEU A 222 -5.43 -13.01 -13.65
C LEU A 222 -5.35 -13.96 -12.42
N PRO A 223 -6.31 -14.89 -12.22
CA PRO A 223 -6.44 -15.66 -10.96
C PRO A 223 -5.24 -16.56 -10.67
N GLU A 224 -4.67 -17.19 -11.70
CA GLU A 224 -3.57 -18.13 -11.53
C GLU A 224 -2.23 -17.47 -11.19
N ILE A 225 -2.02 -16.24 -11.66
CA ILE A 225 -0.72 -15.56 -11.58
C ILE A 225 -0.70 -14.40 -10.57
N SER A 226 -1.85 -14.02 -10.02
CA SER A 226 -1.95 -12.98 -9.00
C SER A 226 -2.27 -13.52 -7.61
N THR A 227 -1.81 -12.82 -6.58
CA THR A 227 -2.17 -13.04 -5.18
C THR A 227 -2.10 -11.71 -4.40
N ASN A 228 -2.63 -11.66 -3.18
CA ASN A 228 -2.45 -10.53 -2.29
C ASN A 228 -1.94 -10.90 -0.88
N VAL A 229 -1.32 -9.91 -0.25
CA VAL A 229 -0.69 -10.02 1.06
C VAL A 229 -1.21 -8.93 1.98
N PHE A 230 -1.72 -9.33 3.13
CA PHE A 230 -2.00 -8.43 4.24
C PHE A 230 -0.73 -8.22 5.07
N LEU A 231 -0.15 -7.02 5.01
CA LEU A 231 0.90 -6.62 5.92
C LEU A 231 0.26 -6.15 7.24
N ASN A 232 0.70 -6.71 8.37
CA ASN A 232 0.10 -6.44 9.66
C ASN A 232 -0.04 -4.93 9.91
N ARG A 233 -1.24 -4.50 10.29
CA ARG A 233 -1.59 -3.11 10.54
C ARG A 233 -2.59 -3.00 11.70
N PHE A 234 -3.08 -1.80 11.95
CA PHE A 234 -4.27 -1.58 12.75
C PHE A 234 -5.32 -0.83 11.92
N THR A 235 -6.56 -0.89 12.37
CA THR A 235 -7.65 -0.11 11.81
C THR A 235 -7.69 1.26 12.48
N TYR A 236 -7.67 2.35 11.69
CA TYR A 236 -7.89 3.69 12.21
C TYR A 236 -9.37 4.05 12.16
N SER A 237 -10.02 4.19 13.31
CA SER A 237 -11.39 4.73 13.37
C SER A 237 -11.34 6.25 13.50
N LYS A 238 -11.66 6.96 12.41
CA LYS A 238 -11.75 8.44 12.43
C LYS A 238 -12.78 8.97 13.43
N PHE A 239 -13.88 8.24 13.66
CA PHE A 239 -14.96 8.67 14.55
C PHE A 239 -14.59 8.55 16.03
N LEU A 240 -13.78 7.55 16.39
CA LEU A 240 -13.40 7.31 17.78
C LEU A 240 -12.00 7.87 18.11
N GLY A 241 -11.21 8.24 17.09
CA GLY A 241 -9.80 8.57 17.29
C GLY A 241 -8.98 7.38 17.79
N LEU A 242 -9.51 6.15 17.67
CA LEU A 242 -8.93 4.93 18.23
C LEU A 242 -8.25 4.08 17.16
N ARG A 243 -7.08 3.54 17.52
CA ARG A 243 -6.42 2.45 16.82
C ARG A 243 -7.10 1.15 17.26
N LYS A 244 -7.94 0.57 16.40
CA LYS A 244 -8.57 -0.73 16.64
C LYS A 244 -7.62 -1.83 16.17
N LYS A 245 -7.30 -2.75 17.08
CA LYS A 245 -6.57 -3.98 16.80
C LYS A 245 -7.49 -5.03 16.18
N HIS A 246 -6.98 -5.81 15.22
CA HIS A 246 -7.75 -6.88 14.57
C HIS A 246 -8.04 -8.04 15.52
N GLY A 247 -9.12 -8.76 15.24
CA GLY A 247 -9.52 -9.92 16.06
C GLY A 247 -9.72 -9.56 17.53
N LYS A 248 -10.12 -8.30 17.83
CA LYS A 248 -10.22 -7.76 19.20
C LYS A 248 -8.89 -7.79 19.97
N GLY A 249 -7.76 -7.68 19.28
CA GLY A 249 -6.41 -7.64 19.85
C GLY A 249 -5.80 -9.00 20.17
N LYS A 250 -6.49 -10.11 19.87
CA LYS A 250 -5.95 -11.45 20.12
C LYS A 250 -4.76 -11.77 19.21
N TRP A 251 -4.72 -11.20 17.99
CA TRP A 251 -3.58 -11.37 17.08
C TRP A 251 -2.31 -10.78 17.70
N ASP A 252 -2.33 -9.49 18.04
CA ASP A 252 -1.19 -8.80 18.67
C ASP A 252 -0.75 -9.46 19.99
N LYS A 253 -1.71 -9.91 20.81
CA LYS A 253 -1.41 -10.62 22.06
C LYS A 253 -0.70 -11.95 21.80
N SER A 254 -1.08 -12.66 20.75
CA SER A 254 -0.46 -13.94 20.38
C SER A 254 0.95 -13.72 19.82
N PHE A 255 1.15 -12.71 18.98
CA PHE A 255 2.49 -12.32 18.51
C PHE A 255 3.40 -11.90 19.67
N LEU A 256 2.90 -11.09 20.61
CA LEU A 256 3.68 -10.65 21.78
C LEU A 256 4.16 -11.83 22.64
N LYS A 257 3.33 -12.87 22.80
CA LYS A 257 3.71 -14.10 23.52
C LYS A 257 4.71 -14.99 22.78
N ASN A 258 4.88 -14.76 21.48
CA ASN A 258 5.81 -15.47 20.60
C ASN A 258 6.90 -14.50 20.11
N ASP A 259 7.37 -13.65 21.03
CA ASP A 259 8.51 -12.75 20.88
C ASP A 259 8.41 -11.74 19.72
N ASN A 260 7.20 -11.49 19.21
CA ASN A 260 6.95 -10.67 18.02
C ASN A 260 7.86 -11.04 16.83
N LYS A 261 8.16 -12.34 16.65
CA LYS A 261 9.02 -12.81 15.56
C LYS A 261 8.42 -12.46 14.19
N PRO A 262 9.15 -11.76 13.30
CA PRO A 262 8.68 -11.51 11.93
C PRO A 262 8.51 -12.81 11.16
N LEU A 263 7.36 -13.01 10.51
CA LEU A 263 7.02 -14.24 9.80
C LEU A 263 5.92 -14.02 8.76
N GLY A 264 5.78 -14.97 7.84
CA GLY A 264 4.70 -14.97 6.85
C GLY A 264 4.05 -16.35 6.71
N PHE A 265 2.74 -16.36 6.44
CA PHE A 265 1.96 -17.58 6.23
C PHE A 265 0.73 -17.35 5.36
N ALA A 266 0.12 -18.44 4.87
CA ALA A 266 -1.14 -18.38 4.14
C ALA A 266 -2.31 -18.20 5.12
N LEU A 267 -3.24 -17.30 4.82
CA LEU A 267 -4.40 -17.10 5.70
C LEU A 267 -5.33 -18.29 5.66
N LYS A 268 -5.50 -18.90 4.48
CA LYS A 268 -6.27 -20.14 4.33
C LYS A 268 -5.75 -21.20 5.32
N ASP A 269 -6.67 -21.84 6.02
CA ASP A 269 -6.42 -22.90 7.01
C ASP A 269 -5.62 -22.46 8.26
N SER A 270 -5.36 -21.16 8.44
CA SER A 270 -4.77 -20.60 9.66
C SER A 270 -5.85 -20.17 10.67
N PRO A 271 -5.56 -20.15 11.99
CA PRO A 271 -6.49 -19.61 12.99
C PRO A 271 -6.78 -18.11 12.79
N PHE A 272 -5.90 -17.39 12.08
CA PHE A 272 -6.07 -15.99 11.71
C PHE A 272 -7.06 -15.83 10.55
N GLY A 273 -6.95 -16.66 9.51
CA GLY A 273 -7.79 -16.58 8.32
C GLY A 273 -9.26 -16.84 8.57
N ILE A 274 -9.60 -17.62 9.60
CA ILE A 274 -10.99 -17.96 9.94
C ILE A 274 -11.71 -16.88 10.75
N ASP A 275 -10.99 -15.88 11.26
CA ASP A 275 -11.62 -14.78 11.98
C ASP A 275 -12.48 -13.92 11.06
N LEU A 276 -13.55 -13.35 11.61
CA LEU A 276 -14.37 -12.36 10.90
C LEU A 276 -13.50 -11.18 10.49
N PHE A 277 -13.67 -10.76 9.25
CA PHE A 277 -12.92 -9.66 8.67
C PHE A 277 -13.27 -8.34 9.36
N ASP A 278 -12.28 -7.65 9.90
CA ASP A 278 -12.52 -6.48 10.73
C ASP A 278 -11.56 -5.30 10.50
N ASP A 279 -10.86 -5.29 9.34
CA ASP A 279 -9.91 -4.23 8.95
C ASP A 279 -10.60 -2.91 8.56
N TYR A 280 -11.76 -2.99 7.89
CA TYR A 280 -12.51 -1.80 7.46
C TYR A 280 -13.71 -1.56 8.40
N PRO A 281 -13.68 -0.51 9.24
CA PRO A 281 -14.66 -0.34 10.31
C PRO A 281 -16.05 0.06 9.79
N TYR A 282 -16.13 0.46 8.52
CA TYR A 282 -17.36 0.83 7.83
C TYR A 282 -18.00 -0.34 7.07
N LEU A 283 -17.34 -1.49 7.07
CA LEU A 283 -17.87 -2.72 6.48
C LEU A 283 -18.44 -3.60 7.59
N LYS A 284 -19.71 -3.99 7.44
CA LYS A 284 -20.31 -5.06 8.23
C LYS A 284 -20.36 -6.30 7.34
N THR A 285 -19.70 -7.38 7.76
CA THR A 285 -19.59 -8.60 6.97
C THR A 285 -19.49 -9.83 7.86
N ASP A 286 -20.04 -10.94 7.38
CA ASP A 286 -19.82 -12.28 7.95
C ASP A 286 -18.66 -13.02 7.25
N LEU A 287 -18.00 -12.36 6.28
CA LEU A 287 -16.82 -12.88 5.61
C LEU A 287 -15.62 -12.90 6.55
N LYS A 288 -14.70 -13.81 6.26
CA LYS A 288 -13.49 -14.07 7.04
C LYS A 288 -12.26 -13.40 6.42
N TRP A 289 -11.17 -13.30 7.16
CA TRP A 289 -9.91 -12.75 6.67
C TRP A 289 -9.39 -13.43 5.40
N GLN A 290 -9.50 -14.75 5.34
CA GLN A 290 -9.09 -15.54 4.16
C GLN A 290 -9.94 -15.27 2.91
N ASP A 291 -11.11 -14.62 3.04
CA ASP A 291 -11.94 -14.24 1.88
C ASP A 291 -11.44 -12.93 1.24
N PHE A 292 -10.70 -12.11 2.00
CA PHE A 292 -10.13 -10.84 1.53
C PHE A 292 -8.66 -10.95 1.10
N PHE A 293 -7.89 -11.81 1.78
CA PHE A 293 -6.45 -11.92 1.62
C PHE A 293 -5.99 -13.37 1.56
N ASP A 294 -5.10 -13.69 0.64
CA ASP A 294 -4.53 -15.03 0.51
C ASP A 294 -3.41 -15.26 1.54
N HIS A 295 -2.67 -14.20 1.88
CA HIS A 295 -1.45 -14.27 2.68
C HIS A 295 -1.40 -13.22 3.78
N PHE A 296 -0.67 -13.52 4.85
CA PHE A 296 -0.38 -12.60 5.93
C PHE A 296 1.13 -12.48 6.17
N ILE A 297 1.59 -11.27 6.43
CA ILE A 297 2.94 -11.00 6.91
C ILE A 297 2.86 -10.17 8.17
N PHE A 298 3.50 -10.67 9.22
CA PHE A 298 3.87 -9.89 10.40
C PHE A 298 5.31 -9.42 10.25
N TYR A 299 5.52 -8.10 10.18
CA TYR A 299 6.85 -7.52 10.09
C TYR A 299 7.36 -7.02 11.45
N ASN A 300 6.57 -6.22 12.15
CA ASN A 300 6.92 -5.68 13.46
C ASN A 300 5.65 -5.30 14.24
N PRO A 301 5.67 -5.22 15.59
CA PRO A 301 4.49 -4.91 16.37
C PRO A 301 4.05 -3.43 16.21
N ILE A 302 2.76 -3.16 16.46
CA ILE A 302 2.13 -1.84 16.21
C ILE A 302 2.82 -0.68 16.96
N ASN A 303 3.41 -0.94 18.13
CA ASN A 303 4.13 0.07 18.92
C ASN A 303 5.46 0.51 18.29
N GLU A 304 5.96 -0.20 17.28
CA GLU A 304 7.14 0.17 16.51
C GLU A 304 6.80 0.91 15.20
N PHE A 305 5.53 1.13 14.90
CA PHE A 305 5.12 1.85 13.69
C PHE A 305 5.43 3.33 13.84
N ILE A 306 6.02 3.91 12.78
CA ILE A 306 6.43 5.31 12.75
C ILE A 306 5.69 6.01 11.62
N ASN A 307 4.89 7.02 11.95
CA ASN A 307 4.23 7.84 10.95
C ASN A 307 5.05 9.09 10.65
N SER A 308 5.43 9.31 9.40
CA SER A 308 6.19 10.51 9.00
C SER A 308 5.48 11.38 7.98
N PHE A 309 5.50 12.68 8.23
CA PHE A 309 4.97 13.71 7.34
C PHE A 309 6.01 14.78 7.05
N GLY A 310 5.89 15.40 5.89
CA GLY A 310 6.72 16.49 5.45
C GLY A 310 7.89 16.01 4.60
N VAL A 311 8.32 16.88 3.69
CA VAL A 311 9.46 16.68 2.80
C VAL A 311 10.16 18.03 2.71
N LYS A 312 11.46 18.06 3.01
CA LYS A 312 12.25 19.30 3.00
C LYS A 312 12.17 19.97 1.62
N ASN A 313 11.93 21.27 1.60
CA ASN A 313 11.82 22.09 0.38
C ASN A 313 10.73 21.64 -0.62
N LEU A 314 9.74 20.87 -0.20
CA LEU A 314 8.64 20.46 -1.08
C LEU A 314 7.83 21.65 -1.58
N VAL A 315 7.74 22.73 -0.79
CA VAL A 315 7.14 24.01 -1.16
C VAL A 315 8.21 25.09 -1.10
N ASP A 316 8.77 25.44 -2.26
CA ASP A 316 9.65 26.59 -2.45
C ASP A 316 8.89 27.77 -3.07
N ASP A 317 9.58 28.89 -3.30
CA ASP A 317 8.98 30.10 -3.89
C ASP A 317 8.42 29.86 -5.29
N SER A 318 9.06 28.97 -6.07
CA SER A 318 8.59 28.62 -7.42
C SER A 318 7.27 27.85 -7.41
N PHE A 319 7.01 27.06 -6.36
CA PHE A 319 5.83 26.21 -6.26
C PHE A 319 4.72 26.80 -5.38
N LYS A 320 5.03 27.76 -4.50
CA LYS A 320 4.06 28.35 -3.55
C LYS A 320 2.79 28.87 -4.24
N SER A 321 2.94 29.57 -5.36
CA SER A 321 1.82 30.12 -6.13
C SER A 321 0.93 29.02 -6.70
N GLU A 322 1.54 27.98 -7.28
CA GLU A 322 0.82 26.83 -7.82
C GLU A 322 0.09 26.06 -6.71
N LEU A 323 0.76 25.78 -5.59
CA LEU A 323 0.10 25.09 -4.47
C LEU A 323 -1.07 25.90 -3.89
N THR A 324 -0.92 27.23 -3.79
CA THR A 324 -1.99 28.12 -3.36
C THR A 324 -3.20 28.02 -4.29
N ARG A 325 -2.96 27.99 -5.60
CA ARG A 325 -4.00 27.78 -6.61
C ARG A 325 -4.72 26.44 -6.42
N ARG A 326 -3.98 25.34 -6.23
CA ARG A 326 -4.53 24.00 -5.98
C ARG A 326 -5.42 23.95 -4.73
N TYR A 327 -4.99 24.58 -3.63
CA TYR A 327 -5.81 24.67 -2.41
C TYR A 327 -7.11 25.43 -2.65
N ARG A 328 -7.06 26.57 -3.38
CA ARG A 328 -8.25 27.36 -3.73
C ARG A 328 -9.26 26.59 -4.58
N LEU A 329 -8.79 25.76 -5.51
CA LEU A 329 -9.65 24.88 -6.31
C LEU A 329 -10.45 23.91 -5.45
N PHE A 330 -9.87 23.46 -4.34
CA PHE A 330 -10.51 22.59 -3.34
C PHE A 330 -11.28 23.38 -2.26
N GLY A 331 -11.45 24.69 -2.41
CA GLY A 331 -12.16 25.53 -1.44
C GLY A 331 -11.38 25.82 -0.16
N ASN A 332 -10.07 25.55 -0.15
CA ASN A 332 -9.20 25.74 1.02
C ASN A 332 -8.25 26.93 0.85
N LYS A 333 -7.78 27.49 1.96
CA LYS A 333 -6.70 28.49 1.99
C LYS A 333 -5.39 27.84 2.43
N LEU A 334 -4.32 28.07 1.67
CA LEU A 334 -2.97 27.68 2.09
C LEU A 334 -2.43 28.77 3.05
N SER A 335 -1.99 28.37 4.24
CA SER A 335 -1.38 29.26 5.24
C SER A 335 0.13 29.02 5.35
N ASP A 336 0.89 30.03 5.79
CA ASP A 336 2.33 29.87 5.98
C ASP A 336 2.66 28.82 7.05
N LYS A 337 1.83 28.69 8.10
CA LYS A 337 1.92 27.59 9.08
C LYS A 337 1.79 26.21 8.42
N LYS A 338 0.90 26.07 7.43
CA LYS A 338 0.73 24.82 6.68
C LYS A 338 1.94 24.55 5.77
N ILE A 339 2.47 25.57 5.11
CA ILE A 339 3.70 25.48 4.30
C ILE A 339 4.87 25.02 5.17
N LEU A 340 5.08 25.65 6.32
CA LEU A 340 6.11 25.26 7.29
C LEU A 340 5.96 23.80 7.70
N LYS A 341 4.73 23.34 7.99
CA LYS A 341 4.47 21.93 8.33
C LYS A 341 4.76 20.98 7.16
N ILE A 342 4.50 21.38 5.91
CA ILE A 342 4.80 20.56 4.73
C ILE A 342 6.31 20.43 4.53
N ASN A 343 7.08 21.50 4.76
CA ASN A 343 8.53 21.51 4.58
C ASN A 343 9.32 20.94 5.78
N THR A 344 8.66 20.68 6.90
CA THR A 344 9.31 20.15 8.12
C THR A 344 8.95 18.68 8.29
N ILE A 345 9.96 17.82 8.32
CA ILE A 345 9.78 16.40 8.61
C ILE A 345 9.36 16.24 10.07
N LYS A 346 8.27 15.50 10.31
CA LYS A 346 7.75 15.15 11.63
C LYS A 346 7.39 13.67 11.67
N THR A 347 8.00 12.97 12.61
CA THR A 347 7.73 11.56 12.92
C THR A 347 6.86 11.46 14.18
N TYR A 348 5.98 10.46 14.21
CA TYR A 348 4.99 10.21 15.26
C TYR A 348 4.89 8.74 15.61
#